data_AF-A0AA51P374-F1
#
_entry.id   AF-A0AA51P374-F1
#
_cell.length_a   1.000
_cell.length_b   1.000
_cell.length_c   1.000
_cell.angle_alpha   90.00
_cell.angle_beta   90.00
_cell.angle_gamma   90.00
#
_symmetry.space_group_name_H-M   'P 1'
#
loop_
_entity.id
_entity.type
_entity.pdbx_description
1 polymer ?
#
loop_
_entity_poly.entity_id
_entity_poly.type
_entity_poly.pdbx_seq_one_letter_code
_entity_poly.pdbx_strand_id
1 'polypeptide(L)' 'SPAKVSKVPHPVRFFNKSSIVKDWYKGELNGLLSTVNSQDVSFVMYYAPWDAESQYVRGEFEKAANVLSDRV' A
#
# COMPACT_ATOMS: atom_id res chain seq x y z
N SER A 1 -27.21 -16.46 17.52
CA SER A 1 -25.92 -16.04 18.10
C SER A 1 -25.48 -14.76 17.41
N PRO A 2 -25.04 -13.71 18.13
CA PRO A 2 -24.56 -12.50 17.48
C PRO A 2 -23.32 -12.86 16.65
N ALA A 3 -23.21 -12.31 15.43
CA ALA A 3 -22.04 -12.46 14.59
C ALA A 3 -20.81 -12.02 15.41
N LYS A 4 -19.82 -12.90 15.52
CA LYS A 4 -18.55 -12.62 16.18
C LYS A 4 -17.84 -11.56 15.33
N VAL A 5 -18.12 -10.29 15.60
CA VAL A 5 -17.48 -9.18 14.89
C VAL A 5 -15.98 -9.31 15.17
N SER A 6 -15.23 -9.79 14.17
CA SER A 6 -13.78 -9.96 14.30
C SER A 6 -13.22 -8.60 14.64
N LYS A 7 -12.39 -8.52 15.68
CA LYS A 7 -11.68 -7.31 16.08
C LYS A 7 -11.14 -6.63 14.81
N VAL A 8 -11.48 -5.35 14.62
CA VAL A 8 -10.99 -4.57 13.48
C VAL A 8 -9.47 -4.77 13.41
N PRO A 9 -8.91 -5.25 12.29
CA PRO A 9 -7.49 -5.49 12.19
C PRO A 9 -6.75 -4.19 12.48
N HIS A 10 -5.77 -4.24 13.38
CA HIS A 10 -4.94 -3.07 13.64
C HIS A 10 -4.19 -2.71 12.35
N PRO A 11 -3.97 -1.42 12.08
CA PRO A 11 -3.18 -1.00 10.94
C PRO A 11 -1.76 -1.56 11.07
N VAL A 12 -1.47 -2.55 10.23
CA VAL A 12 -0.15 -3.18 10.09
C VAL A 12 0.45 -2.77 8.76
N ARG A 13 1.78 -2.66 8.73
CA ARG A 13 2.50 -2.41 7.48
C ARG A 13 2.24 -3.57 6.52
N PHE A 14 1.95 -3.21 5.28
CA PHE A 14 1.74 -4.16 4.21
C PHE A 14 3.03 -4.44 3.46
N PHE A 15 3.85 -3.41 3.27
CA PHE A 15 5.19 -3.51 2.69
C PHE A 15 6.28 -3.49 3.76
N ASN A 16 7.45 -4.06 3.43
CA ASN A 16 8.60 -4.03 4.35
C ASN A 16 9.10 -2.58 4.53
N LYS A 17 9.67 -2.26 5.69
CA LYS A 17 10.33 -0.96 5.94
C LYS A 17 11.48 -0.69 4.97
N SER A 18 12.14 -1.73 4.46
CA SER A 18 13.21 -1.61 3.45
C SER A 18 12.68 -1.57 2.02
N SER A 19 11.36 -1.65 1.82
CA SER A 19 10.76 -1.54 0.49
C SER A 19 10.89 -0.11 -0.02
N ILE A 20 11.06 0.04 -1.33
CA ILE A 20 11.00 1.34 -2.02
C ILE A 20 9.57 1.90 -2.05
N VAL A 21 8.56 1.05 -1.84
CA VAL A 21 7.16 1.45 -1.83
C VAL A 21 6.85 2.21 -0.55
N LYS A 22 6.39 3.46 -0.68
CA LYS A 22 5.91 4.25 0.45
C LYS A 22 4.55 3.74 0.92
N ASP A 23 4.56 3.02 2.04
CA ASP A 23 3.34 2.45 2.63
C ASP A 23 2.63 3.41 3.59
N TRP A 24 1.41 3.84 3.24
CA TRP A 24 0.52 4.71 4.03
C TRP A 24 -0.54 3.92 4.82
N TYR A 25 -0.13 2.82 5.47
CA TYR A 25 -0.98 1.85 6.18
C TYR A 25 -1.81 2.39 7.35
N LYS A 26 -1.57 3.63 7.81
CA LYS A 26 -2.38 4.28 8.86
C LYS A 26 -3.54 5.13 8.33
N GLY A 27 -3.79 5.10 7.01
CA GLY A 27 -4.82 5.93 6.38
C GLY A 27 -4.38 7.40 6.22
N GLU A 28 -3.09 7.63 5.98
CA GLU A 28 -2.46 8.95 5.84
C GLU A 28 -2.77 9.59 4.47
N LEU A 29 -4.05 9.76 4.14
CA LEU A 29 -4.53 10.19 2.81
C LEU A 29 -3.98 11.56 2.39
N ASN A 30 -3.89 12.51 3.32
CA ASN A 30 -3.33 13.83 3.01
C ASN A 30 -1.85 13.74 2.60
N GLY A 31 -1.09 12.85 3.24
CA GLY A 31 0.30 12.60 2.89
C GLY A 31 0.42 11.97 1.50
N LEU A 32 -0.41 10.96 1.21
CA LEU A 32 -0.51 10.35 -0.11
C LEU A 32 -0.83 11.39 -1.19
N LEU A 33 -1.90 12.18 -1.02
CA LEU A 33 -2.33 13.17 -2.00
C LEU A 33 -1.25 14.25 -2.24
N SER A 34 -0.59 14.72 -1.17
CA SER A 34 0.51 15.66 -1.31
C SER A 34 1.68 15.08 -2.10
N THR A 35 2.03 13.80 -1.91
CA THR A 35 3.08 13.15 -2.70
C THR A 35 2.65 12.99 -4.15
N VAL A 36 1.43 12.50 -4.39
CA VAL A 36 0.90 12.29 -5.75
C VAL A 36 0.88 13.60 -6.54
N ASN A 37 0.44 14.71 -5.93
CA ASN A 37 0.39 16.01 -6.58
C ASN A 37 1.76 16.63 -6.86
N SER A 38 2.84 16.09 -6.29
CA SER A 38 4.21 16.58 -6.49
C SER A 38 4.98 15.82 -7.57
N GLN A 39 4.36 14.82 -8.20
CA GLN A 39 4.99 13.94 -9.19
C GLN A 39 4.19 13.99 -10.50
N ASP A 40 4.89 13.96 -11.63
CA ASP A 40 4.23 13.94 -12.95
C ASP A 40 3.44 12.66 -13.17
N VAL A 41 3.96 11.53 -12.65
CA VAL A 41 3.31 10.22 -12.71
C VAL A 41 3.45 9.54 -11.35
N SER A 42 2.34 9.01 -10.82
CA SER A 42 2.31 8.25 -9.58
C SER A 42 1.65 6.89 -9.77
N PHE A 43 2.27 5.85 -9.22
CA PHE A 43 1.69 4.50 -9.18
C PHE A 43 1.21 4.18 -7.76
N VAL A 44 -0.10 4.03 -7.58
CA VAL A 44 -0.74 3.93 -6.26
C VAL A 44 -1.54 2.63 -6.17
N MET A 45 -1.32 1.88 -5.07
CA MET A 45 -2.11 0.69 -4.73
C MET A 45 -3.03 0.99 -3.55
N TYR A 46 -4.34 0.86 -3.78
CA TYR A 46 -5.31 0.75 -2.69
C TYR A 46 -5.43 -0.73 -2.31
N TYR A 47 -5.22 -1.05 -1.03
CA TYR A 47 -5.15 -2.43 -0.57
C TYR A 47 -5.81 -2.60 0.80
N ALA A 48 -6.09 -3.84 1.17
CA ALA A 48 -6.37 -4.23 2.54
C ALA A 48 -5.41 -5.36 2.99
N PRO A 49 -4.82 -5.30 4.20
CA PRO A 49 -3.85 -6.32 4.63
C PRO A 49 -4.40 -7.75 4.68
N TRP A 50 -5.72 -7.90 4.86
CA TRP A 50 -6.42 -9.18 4.95
C TRP A 50 -6.99 -9.67 3.62
N ASP A 51 -6.88 -8.87 2.56
CA ASP A 51 -7.43 -9.21 1.25
C ASP A 51 -6.45 -10.11 0.48
N ALA A 52 -6.98 -11.21 -0.08
CA ALA A 52 -6.16 -12.24 -0.72
C ALA A 52 -5.50 -11.75 -2.02
N GLU A 53 -6.24 -11.00 -2.83
CA GLU A 53 -5.73 -10.45 -4.10
C GLU A 53 -4.66 -9.39 -3.82
N SER A 54 -4.88 -8.53 -2.82
CA SER A 54 -3.88 -7.58 -2.35
C SER A 54 -2.59 -8.30 -1.98
N GLN A 55 -2.67 -9.35 -1.16
CA GLN A 55 -1.50 -10.13 -0.73
C GLN A 55 -0.77 -10.79 -1.90
N TYR A 56 -1.52 -11.33 -2.86
CA TYR A 56 -0.99 -11.96 -4.06
C TYR A 56 -0.22 -10.96 -4.94
N VAL A 57 -0.79 -9.78 -5.18
CA VAL A 57 -0.20 -8.75 -6.07
C VAL A 57 0.94 -7.97 -5.41
N ARG A 58 1.02 -7.96 -4.08
CA ARG A 58 2.02 -7.19 -3.31
C ARG A 58 3.45 -7.28 -3.86
N GLY A 59 3.92 -8.49 -4.15
CA GLY A 59 5.29 -8.70 -4.64
C GLY A 59 5.50 -8.15 -6.07
N GLU A 60 4.50 -8.28 -6.93
CA GLU A 60 4.56 -7.72 -8.28
C GLU A 60 4.51 -6.20 -8.27
N PHE A 61 3.75 -5.61 -7.33
CA PHE A 61 3.74 -4.16 -7.12
C PHE A 61 5.12 -3.64 -6.70
N GLU A 62 5.82 -4.32 -5.79
CA GLU A 62 7.20 -3.95 -5.42
C GLU A 62 8.17 -4.06 -6.61
N LYS A 63 8.06 -5.09 -7.45
CA LYS A 63 8.88 -5.23 -8.67
C LYS A 63 8.61 -4.10 -9.66
N ALA A 64 7.34 -3.78 -9.91
CA ALA A 64 6.96 -2.67 -10.79
C ALA A 64 7.52 -1.34 -10.28
N ALA A 65 7.46 -1.10 -8.97
CA ALA A 65 8.05 0.09 -8.36
C ALA A 65 9.56 0.20 -8.63
N ASN A 66 10.31 -0.91 -8.60
CA ASN A 66 11.76 -0.90 -8.85
C ASN A 66 12.06 -0.54 -10.32
N VAL A 67 11.28 -1.11 -11.25
CA VAL A 67 11.44 -0.80 -12.68
C VAL A 67 11.08 0.66 -12.99
N LEU A 68 10.06 1.21 -12.33
CA LEU A 68 9.63 2.59 -12.52
C LEU A 68 10.57 3.58 -11.85
N SER A 69 11.14 3.28 -10.68
CA SER A 69 12.10 4.16 -10.01
C SER A 69 13.38 4.36 -10.80
N ASP A 70 13.76 3.40 -11.64
CA ASP A 70 14.95 3.49 -12.49
C ASP A 70 14.73 4.29 -13.78
N ARG A 71 13.47 4.65 -14.09
CA ARG A 71 13.08 5.22 -15.39
C ARG A 71 12.58 6.67 -15.30
N VAL A 72 12.53 7.24 -14.11
CA VAL A 72 12.05 8.60 -13.83
C VAL A 72 13.18 9.42 -13.22
#